data_AF-A0A258S3A5-F1
#
_entry.id   AF-A0A258S3A5-F1
#
_cell.length_a   1.000
_cell.length_b   1.000
_cell.length_c   1.000
_cell.angle_alpha   90.00
_cell.angle_beta   90.00
_cell.angle_gamma   90.00
#
_symmetry.space_group_name_H-M   'P 1'
#
loop_
_entity.id
_entity.type
_entity.pdbx_description
1 polymer ?
#
loop_
_entity_poly.entity_id
_entity_poly.type
_entity_poly.pdbx_seq_one_letter_code
_entity_poly.pdbx_strand_id
1 'polypeptide(L)'
;MKKVVGISITVLVVLLAVGAYASKQKYDSMLTAASQGLALGKAYGKMISQSSCVLGLKMKYAACGTTECELSANAYIAGCMEKAAKDEFCSSVPNIRDTNKALSWAAKTCSKYNPEADKCLKYIHKFVSVCTEQTEGRTLSNKEIFDSGFEKGLKER
;
A
#
# COMPACT_ATOMS: atom_id res chain seq x y z
N MET A 1 -49.18 -13.26 15.84
CA MET A 1 -48.26 -12.31 15.14
C MET A 1 -47.18 -11.70 16.03
N LYS A 2 -47.45 -11.28 17.29
CA LYS A 2 -46.42 -10.67 18.18
C LYS A 2 -45.18 -11.55 18.47
N LYS A 3 -45.32 -12.88 18.55
CA LYS A 3 -44.19 -13.81 18.80
C LYS A 3 -43.20 -13.93 17.64
N VAL A 4 -43.65 -13.73 16.39
CA VAL A 4 -42.79 -13.84 15.20
C VAL A 4 -41.90 -12.60 15.05
N VAL A 5 -42.43 -11.42 15.39
CA VAL A 5 -41.67 -10.16 15.37
C VAL A 5 -40.54 -10.15 16.41
N GLY A 6 -40.78 -10.71 17.60
CA GLY A 6 -39.75 -10.81 18.65
C GLY A 6 -38.55 -11.69 18.25
N ILE A 7 -38.82 -12.83 17.60
CA ILE A 7 -37.76 -13.76 17.16
C ILE A 7 -36.89 -13.12 16.07
N SER A 8 -37.49 -12.41 15.10
CA SER A 8 -36.75 -11.75 14.02
C SER A 8 -35.80 -10.65 14.54
N ILE A 9 -36.20 -9.89 15.55
CA ILE A 9 -35.34 -8.85 16.14
C ILE A 9 -34.16 -9.47 16.88
N THR A 10 -34.39 -10.54 17.65
CA THR A 10 -33.30 -11.24 18.36
C THR A 10 -32.27 -11.83 17.39
N VAL A 11 -32.73 -12.46 16.30
CA VAL A 11 -31.82 -12.98 15.26
C VAL A 11 -31.01 -11.86 14.61
N LEU A 12 -31.63 -10.72 14.30
CA LEU A 12 -30.94 -9.57 13.73
C LEU A 12 -29.84 -9.04 14.66
N VAL A 13 -30.14 -8.91 15.96
CA VAL A 13 -29.16 -8.42 16.95
C VAL A 13 -27.98 -9.38 17.10
N VAL A 14 -28.23 -10.70 17.11
CA VAL A 14 -27.17 -11.71 17.16
C VAL A 14 -26.29 -11.64 15.91
N LEU A 15 -26.89 -11.50 14.71
CA LEU A 15 -26.14 -11.37 13.46
C LEU A 15 -25.28 -10.09 13.44
N LEU A 16 -25.80 -8.97 13.93
CA LEU A 16 -25.04 -7.72 14.06
C LEU A 16 -23.86 -7.87 15.03
N ALA A 17 -24.06 -8.53 16.18
CA ALA A 17 -23.01 -8.76 17.15
C ALA A 17 -21.90 -9.66 16.60
N VAL A 18 -22.26 -10.77 15.93
CA VAL A 18 -21.30 -11.67 15.29
C VAL A 18 -20.55 -10.95 14.15
N GLY A 19 -21.26 -10.17 13.33
CA GLY A 19 -20.67 -9.37 12.27
C GLY A 19 -19.67 -8.33 12.80
N ALA A 20 -20.03 -7.61 13.85
CA ALA A 20 -19.15 -6.63 14.51
C ALA A 20 -17.90 -7.30 15.09
N TYR A 21 -18.04 -8.45 15.75
CA TYR A 21 -16.92 -9.18 16.33
C TYR A 21 -15.95 -9.69 15.24
N ALA A 22 -16.47 -10.32 14.19
CA ALA A 22 -15.66 -10.78 13.07
C ALA A 22 -14.97 -9.62 12.33
N SER A 23 -15.65 -8.48 12.18
CA SER A 23 -15.08 -7.28 11.58
C SER A 23 -13.93 -6.71 12.41
N LYS A 24 -14.08 -6.68 13.75
CA LYS A 24 -13.03 -6.23 14.66
C LYS A 24 -11.78 -7.12 14.55
N GLN A 25 -11.96 -8.44 14.55
CA GLN A 25 -10.85 -9.38 14.44
C GLN A 25 -10.06 -9.21 13.13
N LYS A 26 -10.78 -9.00 12.00
CA LYS A 26 -10.13 -8.69 10.71
C LYS A 26 -9.36 -7.37 10.75
N TYR A 27 -9.94 -6.34 11.36
CA TYR A 27 -9.29 -5.03 11.46
C TYR A 27 -8.00 -5.09 12.30
N ASP A 28 -8.04 -5.77 13.46
CA ASP A 28 -6.87 -5.94 14.33
C ASP A 28 -5.76 -6.74 13.62
N SER A 29 -6.12 -7.76 12.85
CA SER A 29 -5.18 -8.51 12.00
C SER A 29 -4.50 -7.62 10.97
N MET A 30 -5.28 -6.78 10.27
CA MET A 30 -4.76 -5.84 9.26
C MET A 30 -3.82 -4.78 9.86
N LEU A 31 -4.19 -4.19 11.00
CA LEU A 31 -3.34 -3.24 11.72
C LEU A 31 -2.04 -3.89 12.20
N THR A 32 -2.13 -5.13 12.70
CA THR A 32 -0.97 -5.89 13.14
C THR A 32 -0.04 -6.15 11.96
N ALA A 33 -0.56 -6.60 10.81
CA ALA A 33 0.23 -6.85 9.61
C ALA A 33 0.92 -5.58 9.09
N ALA A 34 0.21 -4.45 9.07
CA ALA A 34 0.77 -3.16 8.69
C ALA A 34 1.86 -2.69 9.67
N SER A 35 1.63 -2.79 10.98
CA SER A 35 2.62 -2.38 11.99
C SER A 35 3.90 -3.24 11.94
N GLN A 36 3.76 -4.55 11.72
CA GLN A 36 4.89 -5.46 11.51
C GLN A 36 5.68 -5.11 10.25
N GLY A 37 4.98 -4.86 9.14
CA GLY A 37 5.60 -4.44 7.90
C GLY A 37 6.37 -3.14 8.07
N LEU A 38 5.76 -2.14 8.71
CA LEU A 38 6.39 -0.86 9.03
C LEU A 38 7.65 -1.04 9.88
N ALA A 39 7.57 -1.82 10.97
CA ALA A 39 8.69 -2.05 11.86
C ALA A 39 9.86 -2.75 11.14
N LEU A 40 9.56 -3.78 10.34
CA LEU A 40 10.54 -4.49 9.52
C LEU A 40 11.18 -3.56 8.48
N GLY A 41 10.37 -2.75 7.80
CA GLY A 41 10.83 -1.76 6.84
C GLY A 41 11.78 -0.76 7.48
N LYS A 42 11.42 -0.19 8.64
CA LYS A 42 12.30 0.72 9.39
C LYS A 42 13.61 0.05 9.80
N ALA A 43 13.56 -1.20 10.26
CA ALA A 43 14.74 -1.93 10.66
C ALA A 43 15.70 -2.16 9.48
N TYR A 44 15.17 -2.56 8.32
CA TYR A 44 15.96 -2.73 7.10
C TYR A 44 16.51 -1.38 6.60
N GLY A 45 15.65 -0.35 6.53
CA GLY A 45 15.99 1.00 6.08
C GLY A 45 17.20 1.59 6.80
N LYS A 46 17.32 1.41 8.12
CA LYS A 46 18.45 1.95 8.90
C LYS A 46 19.84 1.55 8.40
N MET A 47 19.96 0.46 7.64
CA MET A 47 21.25 -0.10 7.20
C MET A 47 21.51 0.08 5.70
N ILE A 48 20.58 0.70 4.96
CA ILE A 48 20.58 0.69 3.50
C ILE A 48 20.18 2.05 2.91
N SER A 49 20.43 2.22 1.62
CA SER A 49 20.00 3.38 0.84
C SER A 49 18.60 3.19 0.25
N GLN A 50 17.89 4.29 -0.06
CA GLN A 50 16.52 4.25 -0.57
C GLN A 50 16.36 3.36 -1.81
N SER A 51 17.32 3.39 -2.74
CA SER A 51 17.32 2.50 -3.92
C SER A 51 17.27 1.00 -3.59
N SER A 52 17.80 0.61 -2.43
CA SER A 52 17.85 -0.80 -1.98
C SER A 52 16.53 -1.28 -1.34
N CYS A 53 15.60 -0.36 -1.01
CA CYS A 53 14.30 -0.74 -0.45
C CYS A 53 13.48 -1.63 -1.39
N VAL A 54 13.61 -1.44 -2.72
CA VAL A 54 12.93 -2.27 -3.74
C VAL A 54 13.41 -3.72 -3.68
N LEU A 55 14.71 -3.94 -3.46
CA LEU A 55 15.29 -5.27 -3.34
C LEU A 55 14.81 -5.97 -2.06
N GLY A 56 14.81 -5.26 -0.93
CA GLY A 56 14.31 -5.80 0.33
C GLY A 56 12.82 -6.18 0.27
N LEU A 57 12.00 -5.37 -0.42
CA LEU A 57 10.60 -5.69 -0.69
C LEU A 57 10.47 -7.01 -1.46
N LYS A 58 11.24 -7.18 -2.54
CA LYS A 58 11.26 -8.42 -3.32
C LYS A 58 11.61 -9.62 -2.44
N MET A 59 12.66 -9.52 -1.63
CA MET A 59 13.12 -10.62 -0.80
C MET A 59 12.10 -11.04 0.26
N LYS A 60 11.36 -10.08 0.84
CA LYS A 60 10.42 -10.34 1.94
C LYS A 60 8.99 -10.65 1.48
N TYR A 61 8.57 -10.14 0.33
CA TYR A 61 7.19 -10.20 -0.13
C TYR A 61 7.03 -10.80 -1.54
N ALA A 62 8.00 -11.60 -2.02
CA ALA A 62 7.93 -12.25 -3.35
C ALA A 62 6.63 -13.04 -3.59
N ALA A 63 6.16 -13.78 -2.58
CA ALA A 63 5.00 -14.66 -2.67
C ALA A 63 3.72 -14.04 -2.10
N CYS A 64 3.65 -12.72 -2.00
CA CYS A 64 2.52 -12.04 -1.36
C CYS A 64 1.22 -12.21 -2.16
N GLY A 65 0.13 -12.62 -1.50
CA GLY A 65 -1.17 -12.84 -2.13
C GLY A 65 -2.39 -12.67 -1.23
N THR A 66 -2.19 -12.30 0.04
CA THR A 66 -3.28 -11.99 0.99
C THR A 66 -3.32 -10.49 1.26
N THR A 67 -4.49 -9.97 1.64
CA THR A 67 -4.67 -8.55 1.98
C THR A 67 -3.75 -8.10 3.11
N GLU A 68 -3.58 -8.91 4.15
CA GLU A 68 -2.66 -8.62 5.27
C GLU A 68 -1.21 -8.51 4.80
N CYS A 69 -0.79 -9.43 3.92
CA CYS A 69 0.54 -9.41 3.36
C CYS A 69 0.75 -8.15 2.51
N GLU A 70 -0.25 -7.75 1.70
CA GLU A 70 -0.18 -6.54 0.88
C GLU A 70 -0.11 -5.26 1.72
N LEU A 71 -0.87 -5.20 2.81
CA LEU A 71 -0.80 -4.11 3.78
C LEU A 71 0.58 -4.05 4.44
N SER A 72 1.11 -5.21 4.83
CA SER A 72 2.45 -5.33 5.40
C SER A 72 3.53 -4.87 4.41
N ALA A 73 3.44 -5.28 3.13
CA ALA A 73 4.35 -4.87 2.07
C ALA A 73 4.34 -3.35 1.84
N ASN A 74 3.15 -2.74 1.79
CA ASN A 74 3.02 -1.28 1.65
C ASN A 74 3.59 -0.53 2.85
N ALA A 75 3.32 -1.02 4.07
CA ALA A 75 3.85 -0.45 5.29
C ALA A 75 5.38 -0.62 5.40
N TYR A 76 5.90 -1.75 4.91
CA TYR A 76 7.34 -1.99 4.78
C TYR A 76 8.01 -0.95 3.89
N ILE A 77 7.45 -0.65 2.72
CA ILE A 77 8.00 0.38 1.81
C ILE A 77 8.05 1.73 2.52
N ALA A 78 6.96 2.13 3.19
CA ALA A 78 6.91 3.38 3.93
C ALA A 78 7.98 3.45 5.02
N GLY A 79 8.10 2.41 5.84
CA GLY A 79 9.10 2.35 6.91
C GLY A 79 10.54 2.31 6.39
N CYS A 80 10.77 1.59 5.31
CA CYS A 80 12.08 1.50 4.66
C CYS A 80 12.51 2.86 4.13
N MET A 81 11.66 3.51 3.32
CA MET A 81 11.96 4.81 2.72
C MET A 81 12.07 5.94 3.75
N GLU A 82 11.40 5.82 4.92
CA GLU A 82 11.51 6.75 6.05
C GLU A 82 12.89 6.69 6.72
N LYS A 83 13.47 5.48 6.87
CA LYS A 83 14.72 5.29 7.62
C LYS A 83 15.97 5.08 6.76
N ALA A 84 15.79 4.75 5.48
CA ALA A 84 16.88 4.59 4.54
C ALA A 84 17.65 5.89 4.33
N ALA A 85 18.96 5.75 4.13
CA ALA A 85 19.81 6.86 3.72
C ALA A 85 19.31 7.38 2.37
N LYS A 86 19.09 8.70 2.28
CA LYS A 86 18.66 9.35 1.04
C LYS A 86 19.75 9.22 -0.01
N ASP A 87 19.38 8.82 -1.21
CA ASP A 87 20.23 8.76 -2.40
C ASP A 87 19.47 9.39 -3.58
N GLU A 88 19.99 9.24 -4.80
CA GLU A 88 19.35 9.79 -6.01
C GLU A 88 18.12 8.98 -6.48
N PHE A 89 17.67 7.97 -5.74
CA PHE A 89 16.55 7.13 -6.14
C PHE A 89 15.31 7.96 -6.46
N CYS A 90 14.86 8.80 -5.52
CA CYS A 90 13.66 9.62 -5.71
C CYS A 90 13.79 10.67 -6.82
N SER A 91 15.01 11.09 -7.18
CA SER A 91 15.23 11.98 -8.33
C SER A 91 14.91 11.33 -9.67
N SER A 92 14.99 9.99 -9.73
CA SER A 92 14.63 9.21 -10.92
C SER A 92 13.16 8.78 -10.97
N VAL A 93 12.41 8.98 -9.88
CA VAL A 93 11.01 8.58 -9.75
C VAL A 93 10.12 9.73 -10.25
N PRO A 94 9.29 9.50 -11.27
CA PRO A 94 8.37 10.54 -11.75
C PRO A 94 7.37 10.96 -10.67
N ASN A 95 6.92 12.21 -10.75
CA ASN A 95 5.86 12.70 -9.88
C ASN A 95 4.56 11.91 -10.12
N ILE A 96 3.79 11.66 -9.07
CA ILE A 96 2.50 10.95 -9.16
C ILE A 96 1.50 11.60 -10.14
N ARG A 97 1.57 12.93 -10.30
CA ARG A 97 0.74 13.69 -11.24
C ARG A 97 1.09 13.37 -12.70
N ASP A 98 2.30 12.88 -12.97
CA ASP A 98 2.78 12.44 -14.28
C ASP A 98 2.49 10.95 -14.52
N THR A 99 1.23 10.51 -14.39
CA THR A 99 0.77 9.11 -14.49
C THR A 99 1.44 8.27 -15.58
N ASN A 100 1.56 8.77 -16.82
CA ASN A 100 2.17 8.00 -17.91
C ASN A 100 3.67 7.77 -17.71
N LYS A 101 4.39 8.76 -17.17
CA LYS A 101 5.80 8.58 -16.80
C LYS A 101 5.91 7.65 -15.59
N ALA A 102 5.05 7.82 -14.58
CA ALA A 102 5.04 6.97 -13.38
C ALA A 102 4.77 5.50 -13.72
N LEU A 103 3.79 5.22 -14.60
CA LEU A 103 3.49 3.88 -15.11
C LEU A 103 4.64 3.31 -15.95
N SER A 104 5.23 4.11 -16.86
CA SER A 104 6.38 3.68 -17.65
C SER A 104 7.59 3.35 -16.77
N TRP A 105 7.86 4.19 -15.78
CA TRP A 105 8.92 3.96 -14.79
C TRP A 105 8.64 2.72 -13.94
N ALA A 106 7.40 2.56 -13.48
CA ALA A 106 6.95 1.39 -12.73
C ALA A 106 7.18 0.10 -13.54
N ALA A 107 6.71 0.05 -14.79
CA ALA A 107 6.90 -1.11 -15.68
C ALA A 107 8.38 -1.43 -15.93
N LYS A 108 9.22 -0.41 -16.19
CA LYS A 108 10.67 -0.57 -16.35
C LYS A 108 11.33 -1.10 -15.08
N THR A 109 10.95 -0.55 -13.93
CA THR A 109 11.49 -0.94 -12.62
C THR A 109 11.08 -2.38 -12.28
N CYS A 110 9.82 -2.74 -12.53
CA CYS A 110 9.32 -4.09 -12.35
C CYS A 110 10.04 -5.10 -13.25
N SER A 111 10.27 -4.75 -14.51
CA SER A 111 11.05 -5.58 -15.44
C SER A 111 12.49 -5.79 -14.96
N LYS A 112 13.12 -4.73 -14.43
CA LYS A 112 14.49 -4.78 -13.92
C LYS A 112 14.64 -5.66 -12.67
N TYR A 113 13.72 -5.52 -11.72
CA TYR A 113 13.82 -6.25 -10.44
C TYR A 113 13.11 -7.60 -10.47
N ASN A 114 12.40 -7.94 -11.55
CA ASN A 114 11.70 -9.21 -11.77
C ASN A 114 10.89 -9.73 -10.57
N PRO A 115 10.00 -8.94 -9.93
CA PRO A 115 8.87 -9.52 -9.21
C PRO A 115 7.81 -9.95 -10.23
N GLU A 116 6.94 -10.90 -9.91
CA GLU A 116 5.77 -11.20 -10.75
C GLU A 116 5.08 -9.88 -11.16
N ALA A 117 4.97 -9.63 -12.47
CA ALA A 117 4.79 -8.28 -13.03
C ALA A 117 3.58 -7.54 -12.42
N ASP A 118 2.47 -8.25 -12.22
CA ASP A 118 1.24 -7.71 -11.65
C ASP A 118 1.39 -7.30 -10.18
N LYS A 119 2.13 -8.09 -9.39
CA LYS A 119 2.39 -7.80 -7.97
C LYS A 119 3.36 -6.63 -7.83
N CYS A 120 4.34 -6.54 -8.72
CA CYS A 120 5.28 -5.42 -8.70
C CYS A 120 4.57 -4.09 -8.88
N LEU A 121 3.71 -3.97 -9.91
CA LEU A 121 2.99 -2.74 -10.18
C LEU A 121 2.18 -2.29 -8.96
N LYS A 122 1.53 -3.23 -8.26
CA LYS A 122 0.73 -2.94 -7.05
C LYS A 122 1.52 -2.23 -5.95
N TYR A 123 2.78 -2.60 -5.74
CA TYR A 123 3.61 -2.02 -4.68
C TYR A 123 4.46 -0.84 -5.15
N ILE A 124 4.88 -0.84 -6.42
CA ILE A 124 5.82 0.15 -6.92
C ILE A 124 5.22 1.57 -6.94
N HIS A 125 3.89 1.68 -7.07
CA HIS A 125 3.17 2.94 -6.89
C HIS A 125 3.39 3.58 -5.52
N LYS A 126 3.64 2.79 -4.46
CA LYS A 126 3.95 3.34 -3.15
C LYS A 126 5.28 4.09 -3.13
N PHE A 127 6.27 3.65 -3.90
CA PHE A 127 7.54 4.38 -4.06
C PHE A 127 7.31 5.73 -4.77
N VAL A 128 6.47 5.74 -5.82
CA VAL A 128 6.07 6.98 -6.51
C VAL A 128 5.42 7.98 -5.55
N SER A 129 4.46 7.51 -4.75
CA SER A 129 3.81 8.33 -3.73
C SER A 129 4.80 8.88 -2.70
N VAL A 130 5.63 8.02 -2.08
CA VAL A 130 6.59 8.44 -1.05
C VAL A 130 7.64 9.40 -1.60
N CYS A 131 8.19 9.12 -2.79
CA CYS A 131 9.16 10.02 -3.41
C CYS A 131 8.52 11.36 -3.79
N THR A 132 7.27 11.38 -4.27
CA THR A 132 6.56 12.63 -4.54
C THR A 132 6.40 13.46 -3.27
N GLU A 133 6.00 12.83 -2.16
CA GLU A 133 5.88 13.52 -0.86
C GLU A 133 7.22 14.07 -0.36
N GLN A 134 8.31 13.33 -0.55
CA GLN A 134 9.65 13.76 -0.17
C GLN A 134 10.17 14.92 -1.04
N THR A 135 9.88 14.90 -2.33
CA THR A 135 10.28 15.96 -3.27
C THR A 135 9.45 17.23 -3.08
N GLU A 136 8.14 17.10 -2.85
CA GLU A 136 7.25 18.25 -2.65
C GLU A 136 7.25 18.78 -1.21
N GLY A 137 7.84 18.05 -0.26
CA GLY A 137 7.89 18.44 1.15
C GLY A 137 6.52 18.48 1.85
N ARG A 138 5.54 17.73 1.33
CA ARG A 138 4.16 17.69 1.87
C ARG A 138 3.55 16.30 1.68
N THR A 139 2.58 15.95 2.53
CA THR A 139 1.78 14.72 2.37
C THR A 139 0.71 14.94 1.32
N LEU A 140 0.54 13.98 0.41
CA LEU A 140 -0.53 14.02 -0.58
C LEU A 140 -1.84 13.58 0.06
N SER A 141 -2.93 14.31 -0.21
CA SER A 141 -4.25 13.86 0.22
C SER A 141 -4.75 12.70 -0.65
N ASN A 142 -5.55 11.80 -0.07
CA ASN A 142 -6.21 10.73 -0.84
C ASN A 142 -7.02 11.27 -2.03
N LYS A 143 -7.59 12.48 -1.86
CA LYS A 143 -8.32 13.17 -2.92
C LYS A 143 -7.42 13.52 -4.09
N GLU A 144 -6.24 14.10 -3.86
CA GLU A 144 -5.29 14.43 -4.93
C GLU A 144 -4.78 13.19 -5.66
N ILE A 145 -4.53 12.10 -4.93
CA ILE A 145 -4.12 10.81 -5.52
C ILE A 145 -5.24 10.27 -6.41
N PHE A 146 -6.50 10.37 -5.98
CA PHE A 146 -7.65 9.92 -6.75
C PHE A 146 -7.90 10.81 -7.98
N ASP A 147 -7.98 12.12 -7.79
CA ASP A 147 -8.29 13.10 -8.85
C ASP A 147 -7.24 13.02 -9.98
N SER A 148 -5.95 12.88 -9.64
CA SER A 148 -4.87 12.72 -10.63
C SER A 148 -4.96 11.43 -11.45
N GLY A 149 -5.50 10.35 -10.87
CA GLY A 149 -5.79 9.11 -11.60
C GLY A 149 -7.06 9.22 -12.46
N PHE A 150 -8.12 9.80 -11.90
CA PHE A 150 -9.44 9.88 -12.53
C PHE A 150 -9.48 10.84 -13.71
N GLU A 151 -8.92 12.05 -13.59
CA GLU A 151 -8.92 13.05 -14.67
C GLU A 151 -8.18 12.57 -15.92
N LYS A 152 -7.13 11.74 -15.75
CA LYS A 152 -6.39 11.18 -16.87
C LYS A 152 -7.09 10.01 -17.53
N GLY A 153 -7.75 9.14 -16.76
CA GLY A 153 -8.57 8.06 -17.31
C GLY A 153 -9.74 8.55 -18.17
N LEU A 154 -10.22 9.78 -17.93
CA LEU A 154 -11.23 10.44 -18.77
C LEU A 154 -10.67 11.05 -20.06
N LYS A 155 -9.36 11.38 -20.12
CA LYS A 155 -8.72 11.99 -21.30
C LYS A 155 -8.17 10.96 -22.30
N GLU A 156 -8.01 9.72 -21.89
CA GLU A 156 -7.50 8.62 -22.72
C GLU A 156 -8.63 7.70 -23.26
N ARG A 157 -9.89 8.10 -23.12
CA ARG A 157 -11.06 7.53 -23.81
C ARG A 157 -11.57 8.50 -24.87
#